data_AF-A0A5P8WB13-F1
#
_entry.id   AF-A0A5P8WB13-F1
#
_cell.length_a   1.000
_cell.length_b   1.000
_cell.length_c   1.000
_cell.angle_alpha   90.00
_cell.angle_beta   90.00
_cell.angle_gamma   90.00
#
_symmetry.space_group_name_H-M   'P 1'
#
loop_
_entity.id
_entity.type
_entity.pdbx_description
1 polymer ?
#
loop_
_entity_poly.entity_id
_entity_poly.type
_entity_poly.pdbx_seq_one_letter_code
_entity_poly.pdbx_strand_id
1 'polypeptide(L)'
;MSGNRYVLDTNAIVALLQGNSQLIQLLQDTDWIGVSVISKIEFLAFSGLSQEDRQLFEQFLQRVEVVNLVASDAVLIKKIIEIRQQYRFKLPDAWRSLLPRSGTRSHY
;
A
#
# COMPACT_ATOMS: atom_id res chain seq x y z
N MET A 1 -19.37 21.87 -1.21
CA MET A 1 -18.14 21.62 -1.99
C MET A 1 -17.65 20.24 -1.58
N SER A 2 -17.68 19.28 -2.48
CA SER A 2 -17.30 17.89 -2.22
C SER A 2 -15.78 17.82 -2.13
N GLY A 3 -15.25 17.77 -0.91
CA GLY A 3 -13.82 17.63 -0.72
C GLY A 3 -13.29 16.31 -1.27
N ASN A 4 -12.11 16.33 -1.88
CA ASN A 4 -11.48 15.11 -2.39
C ASN A 4 -11.03 14.26 -1.20
N ARG A 5 -11.46 13.00 -1.16
CA ARG A 5 -11.12 12.05 -0.10
C ARG A 5 -10.54 10.80 -0.71
N TYR A 6 -9.31 10.46 -0.33
CA TYR A 6 -8.64 9.26 -0.85
C TYR A 6 -8.37 8.27 0.27
N VAL A 7 -8.55 6.98 -0.03
CA VAL A 7 -8.07 5.88 0.82
C VAL A 7 -6.93 5.21 0.08
N LEU A 8 -5.74 5.20 0.68
CA LEU A 8 -4.57 4.58 0.08
C LEU A 8 -4.54 3.08 0.38
N ASP A 9 -4.22 2.30 -0.65
CA ASP A 9 -3.87 0.90 -0.54
C ASP A 9 -2.36 0.72 -0.29
N THR A 10 -1.92 -0.52 -0.09
CA THR A 10 -0.52 -0.85 0.20
C THR A 10 0.43 -0.43 -0.93
N ASN A 11 0.01 -0.51 -2.20
CA ASN A 11 0.84 -0.13 -3.34
C ASN A 11 0.99 1.39 -3.47
N ALA A 12 -0.09 2.13 -3.25
CA ALA A 12 -0.09 3.58 -3.22
C ALA A 12 0.77 4.11 -2.08
N ILE A 13 0.74 3.47 -0.91
CA ILE A 13 1.64 3.78 0.21
C ILE A 13 3.10 3.56 -0.21
N VAL A 14 3.44 2.41 -0.79
CA VAL A 14 4.81 2.14 -1.26
C VAL A 14 5.25 3.20 -2.28
N ALA A 15 4.42 3.53 -3.27
CA ALA A 15 4.73 4.54 -4.28
C ALA A 15 4.91 5.94 -3.67
N LEU A 16 4.10 6.29 -2.66
CA LEU A 16 4.23 7.56 -1.94
C LEU A 16 5.57 7.65 -1.19
N LEU A 17 5.92 6.58 -0.46
CA LEU A 17 7.15 6.49 0.31
C LEU A 17 8.40 6.47 -0.58
N GLN A 18 8.29 5.96 -1.81
CA GLN A 18 9.33 6.05 -2.85
C GLN A 18 9.45 7.44 -3.48
N GLY A 19 8.61 8.41 -3.08
CA GLY A 19 8.68 9.78 -3.57
C GLY A 19 8.03 9.98 -4.93
N ASN A 20 7.01 9.18 -5.30
CA ASN A 20 6.30 9.36 -6.56
C ASN A 20 5.66 10.76 -6.63
N SER A 21 6.21 11.61 -7.50
CA SER A 21 5.84 13.02 -7.62
C SER A 21 4.39 13.25 -8.05
N GLN A 22 3.84 12.37 -8.89
CA GLN A 22 2.44 12.45 -9.32
C GLN A 22 1.49 12.19 -8.16
N LEU A 23 1.79 11.18 -7.34
CA LEU A 23 0.99 10.85 -6.16
C LEU A 23 1.08 11.96 -5.10
N ILE A 24 2.28 12.50 -4.89
CA ILE A 24 2.49 13.62 -3.95
C ILE A 24 1.67 14.84 -4.37
N GLN A 25 1.69 15.22 -5.66
CA GLN A 25 0.90 16.35 -6.16
C GLN A 25 -0.61 16.10 -6.02
N LEU A 26 -1.08 14.89 -6.33
CA LEU A 26 -2.49 14.53 -6.17
C LEU A 26 -2.94 14.66 -4.71
N LEU A 27 -2.09 14.26 -3.77
CA LEU A 27 -2.40 14.25 -2.35
C LEU A 27 -2.25 15.63 -1.68
N GLN A 28 -1.46 16.54 -2.27
CA GLN A 28 -1.31 17.91 -1.75
C GLN A 28 -2.61 18.71 -1.75
N ASP A 29 -3.45 18.51 -2.77
CA ASP A 29 -4.73 19.24 -2.93
C ASP A 29 -5.93 18.47 -2.36
N THR A 30 -5.68 17.49 -1.48
CA THR A 30 -6.72 16.61 -0.93
C THR A 30 -7.16 17.05 0.46
N ASP A 31 -8.47 17.09 0.71
CA ASP A 31 -9.02 17.45 2.03
C ASP A 31 -8.85 16.36 3.08
N TRP A 32 -8.75 15.09 2.65
CA TRP A 32 -8.61 13.95 3.55
C TRP A 32 -7.89 12.77 2.91
N ILE A 33 -6.94 12.20 3.66
CA ILE A 33 -6.20 11.00 3.28
C ILE A 33 -6.36 9.98 4.40
N GLY A 34 -6.89 8.81 4.03
CA GLY A 34 -7.03 7.67 4.91
C GLY A 34 -6.18 6.49 4.50
N VAL A 35 -5.81 5.67 5.48
CA VAL A 35 -5.16 4.38 5.29
C VAL A 35 -5.97 3.33 6.03
N SER A 36 -6.31 2.22 5.38
CA SER A 36 -7.01 1.16 6.09
C SER A 36 -6.08 0.44 7.07
N VAL A 37 -6.62 -0.02 8.21
CA VAL A 37 -5.86 -0.86 9.14
C VAL A 37 -5.35 -2.15 8.47
N ILE A 38 -6.04 -2.65 7.43
CA ILE A 38 -5.62 -3.81 6.64
C ILE A 38 -4.33 -3.46 5.87
N SER A 39 -4.30 -2.34 5.16
CA SER A 39 -3.12 -1.89 4.39
C SER A 39 -1.93 -1.62 5.32
N LYS A 40 -2.18 -1.07 6.52
CA LYS A 40 -1.16 -0.94 7.56
C LYS A 40 -0.56 -2.30 7.96
N ILE A 41 -1.40 -3.31 8.20
CA ILE A 41 -0.94 -4.65 8.55
C ILE A 41 -0.16 -5.29 7.39
N GLU A 42 -0.68 -5.20 6.16
CA GLU A 42 -0.03 -5.74 4.96
C GLU A 42 1.36 -5.13 4.75
N PHE A 43 1.50 -3.81 4.89
CA PHE A 43 2.78 -3.11 4.76
C PHE A 43 3.77 -3.56 5.85
N LEU A 44 3.35 -3.60 7.12
CA LEU A 44 4.21 -3.99 8.24
C LEU A 44 4.55 -5.48 8.25
N ALA A 45 3.74 -6.33 7.63
CA ALA A 45 4.00 -7.77 7.49
C ALA A 45 4.99 -8.11 6.36
N PHE A 46 5.41 -7.12 5.56
CA PHE A 46 6.36 -7.34 4.48
C PHE A 46 7.76 -7.68 5.03
N SER A 47 8.22 -8.90 4.80
CA SER A 47 9.48 -9.42 5.38
C SER A 47 10.75 -8.75 4.82
N GLY A 48 10.64 -8.06 3.69
CA GLY A 48 11.74 -7.28 3.10
C GLY A 48 11.76 -5.81 3.52
N LEU A 49 10.94 -5.41 4.50
CA LEU A 49 10.84 -4.01 4.92
C LEU A 49 12.11 -3.59 5.68
N SER A 50 12.80 -2.57 5.19
CA SER A 50 13.95 -2.00 5.89
C SER A 50 13.52 -1.24 7.14
N GLN A 51 14.46 -1.00 8.06
CA GLN A 51 14.19 -0.24 9.27
C GLN A 51 13.87 1.23 8.92
N GLU A 52 14.50 1.75 7.87
CA GLU A 52 14.29 3.08 7.31
C GLU A 52 12.87 3.20 6.73
N ASP A 53 12.42 2.23 5.92
CA ASP A 53 11.06 2.21 5.36
C ASP A 53 10.01 2.15 6.45
N ARG A 54 10.28 1.39 7.52
CA ARG A 54 9.38 1.30 8.67
C ARG A 54 9.27 2.64 9.40
N GLN A 55 10.39 3.33 9.62
CA GLN A 55 10.38 4.66 10.25
C GLN A 55 9.65 5.68 9.38
N LEU A 56 9.90 5.67 8.08
CA LEU A 56 9.23 6.54 7.11
C LEU A 56 7.71 6.28 7.10
N PHE A 57 7.30 5.02 7.13
CA PHE A 57 5.90 4.64 7.18
C PHE A 57 5.22 5.07 8.49
N GLU A 58 5.86 4.91 9.64
CA GLU A 58 5.33 5.39 10.92
C GLU A 58 5.18 6.93 10.93
N GLN A 59 6.14 7.67 10.37
CA GLN A 59 6.01 9.11 10.20
C GLN A 59 4.89 9.51 9.23
N PHE A 60 4.63 8.69 8.23
CA PHE A 60 3.51 8.88 7.32
C PHE A 60 2.17 8.63 8.03
N LEU A 61 2.06 7.56 8.85
CA LEU A 61 0.87 7.24 9.63
C LEU A 61 0.48 8.34 10.64
N GLN A 62 1.44 9.15 11.10
CA GLN A 62 1.16 10.31 11.96
C GLN A 62 0.45 11.46 11.22
N ARG A 63 0.45 11.45 9.88
CA ARG A 63 -0.09 12.53 9.04
C ARG A 63 -1.39 12.16 8.34
N VAL A 64 -1.86 10.93 8.48
CA VAL A 64 -3.06 10.40 7.82
C VAL A 64 -4.00 9.74 8.82
N GLU A 65 -5.27 9.61 8.48
CA GLU A 65 -6.21 8.91 9.33
C GLU A 65 -6.14 7.39 9.10
N VAL A 66 -5.89 6.62 10.15
CA VAL A 66 -5.98 5.16 10.07
C VAL A 66 -7.43 4.72 10.27
N VAL A 67 -8.07 4.30 9.18
CA VAL A 67 -9.43 3.80 9.20
C VAL A 67 -9.45 2.37 9.73
N ASN A 68 -10.00 2.21 10.92
CA ASN A 68 -10.19 0.92 11.54
C ASN A 68 -11.34 0.16 10.90
N LEU A 69 -11.19 -1.16 10.76
CA LEU A 69 -12.29 -2.05 10.41
C LEU A 69 -13.00 -2.48 11.69
N VAL A 70 -14.14 -1.87 12.00
CA VAL A 70 -14.98 -2.28 13.12
C VAL A 70 -16.00 -3.30 12.63
N ALA A 71 -16.14 -4.43 13.34
CA ALA A 71 -17.05 -5.50 12.93
C ALA A 71 -18.53 -5.05 12.82
N SER A 72 -18.91 -3.98 13.51
CA SER A 72 -20.24 -3.37 13.42
C SER A 72 -20.46 -2.54 12.14
N ASP A 73 -19.40 -2.18 11.41
CA ASP A 73 -19.49 -1.41 10.17
C ASP A 73 -19.73 -2.33 8.96
N ALA A 74 -20.95 -2.88 8.89
CA ALA A 74 -21.37 -3.79 7.83
C ALA A 74 -21.30 -3.17 6.43
N VAL A 75 -21.41 -1.84 6.32
CA VAL A 75 -21.34 -1.12 5.03
C VAL A 75 -19.91 -1.12 4.50
N LEU A 76 -18.93 -0.81 5.36
CA LEU A 76 -17.52 -0.86 4.99
C LEU A 76 -17.09 -2.29 4.66
N ILE A 77 -17.50 -3.27 5.49
CA ILE A 77 -17.21 -4.69 5.27
C ILE A 77 -17.75 -5.16 3.92
N LYS A 78 -19.02 -4.83 3.61
CA LYS A 78 -19.63 -5.22 2.34
C LYS A 78 -18.89 -4.62 1.14
N LYS A 79 -18.52 -3.33 1.20
CA LYS A 79 -17.72 -2.69 0.15
C LYS A 79 -16.36 -3.35 -0.03
N ILE A 80 -15.67 -3.71 1.06
CA ILE A 80 -14.38 -4.42 1.01
C ILE A 80 -14.56 -5.78 0.32
N ILE A 81 -15.62 -6.53 0.66
CA ILE A 81 -15.94 -7.82 0.04
C ILE A 81 -16.22 -7.64 -1.46
N GLU A 82 -17.06 -6.68 -1.83
CA GLU A 82 -17.40 -6.37 -3.22
C GLU A 82 -16.15 -6.03 -4.04
N ILE A 83 -15.27 -5.15 -3.52
CA ILE A 83 -14.00 -4.80 -4.16
C ILE A 83 -13.10 -6.04 -4.30
N ARG A 84 -12.94 -6.86 -3.26
CA ARG A 84 -12.10 -8.07 -3.34
C ARG A 84 -12.65 -9.14 -4.28
N GLN A 85 -13.98 -9.29 -4.36
CA GLN A 85 -14.63 -10.19 -5.30
C GLN A 85 -14.50 -9.70 -6.75
N GLN A 86 -14.61 -8.39 -6.97
CA GLN A 86 -14.56 -7.77 -8.29
C GLN A 86 -13.15 -7.75 -8.88
N TYR A 87 -12.12 -7.47 -8.07
CA TYR A 87 -10.76 -7.31 -8.59
C TYR A 87 -9.93 -8.59 -8.64
N ARG A 88 -10.26 -9.65 -7.89
CA ARG A 88 -9.65 -11.00 -7.94
C ARG A 88 -8.16 -11.01 -8.39
N PHE A 89 -7.34 -10.11 -7.83
CA PHE A 89 -5.98 -9.91 -8.34
C PHE A 89 -5.11 -11.02 -7.78
N LYS A 90 -4.67 -11.89 -8.69
CA LYS A 90 -3.63 -12.88 -8.43
C LYS A 90 -2.36 -12.16 -8.01
N LEU A 91 -1.71 -12.78 -7.05
CA LEU A 91 -0.47 -12.38 -6.40
C LEU A 91 0.58 -11.80 -7.38
N PRO A 92 1.44 -10.87 -6.91
CA PRO A 92 2.61 -10.29 -7.60
C PRO A 92 3.68 -11.26 -8.18
N ASP A 93 3.36 -12.51 -8.52
CA ASP A 93 4.35 -13.60 -8.70
C ASP A 93 4.91 -13.78 -10.11
N ALA A 94 4.49 -13.00 -11.11
CA ALA A 94 4.95 -13.21 -12.50
C ALA A 94 6.35 -12.64 -12.82
N TRP A 95 6.84 -11.63 -12.09
CA TRP A 95 8.07 -10.94 -12.48
C TRP A 95 9.35 -11.56 -11.88
N ARG A 96 9.23 -12.28 -10.76
CA ARG A 96 10.40 -12.88 -10.08
C ARG A 96 11.02 -14.07 -10.84
N SER A 97 10.29 -14.67 -11.79
CA SER A 97 10.83 -15.76 -12.63
C SER A 97 11.49 -15.28 -13.92
N LEU A 98 11.55 -13.97 -14.17
CA LEU A 98 12.03 -13.40 -15.44
C LEU A 98 13.38 -12.68 -15.33
N LEU A 99 14.02 -12.72 -14.17
CA LEU A 99 15.42 -12.31 -14.04
C LEU A 99 16.32 -13.45 -14.53
N PRO A 100 17.14 -13.24 -15.58
CA PRO A 100 18.25 -14.12 -15.83
C PRO A 100 19.13 -14.11 -14.58
N ARG A 101 19.43 -15.28 -14.02
CA ARG A 101 20.56 -15.41 -13.09
C ARG A 101 21.83 -15.15 -13.92
N SER A 102 22.19 -13.87 -14.06
CA SER A 102 23.51 -13.45 -14.52
C SER A 102 24.53 -14.02 -13.55
N GLY A 103 25.28 -15.00 -14.02
CA GLY A 103 26.08 -15.87 -13.19
C GLY A 103 27.54 -15.44 -13.02
N THR A 104 28.26 -16.37 -12.41
CA THR A 104 29.73 -16.50 -12.42
C THR A 104 29.96 -18.02 -12.38
N ARG A 105 30.40 -18.68 -13.46
CA ARG A 105 31.81 -18.99 -13.80
C ARG A 105 32.69 -19.14 -12.55
N SER A 106 33.60 -20.08 -12.40
CA SER A 106 34.06 -21.28 -13.10
C SER A 106 35.23 -21.74 -12.23
N HIS A 107 35.29 -22.99 -11.79
CA HIS A 107 36.53 -23.58 -11.27
C HIS A 107 36.60 -25.02 -11.75
N TYR A 108 37.20 -25.20 -12.93
CA TYR A 108 38.15 -26.25 -13.27
C TYR A 108 39.04 -25.72 -14.40
#